data_AF-A0A090V797-F1
#
_entry.id   AF-A0A090V797-F1
#
_cell.length_a   1.000
_cell.length_b   1.000
_cell.length_c   1.000
_cell.angle_alpha   90.00
_cell.angle_beta   90.00
_cell.angle_gamma   90.00
#
_symmetry.space_group_name_H-M   'P 1'
#
loop_
_entity.id
_entity.type
_entity.pdbx_description
1 polymer ?
#
loop_
_entity_poly.entity_id
_entity_poly.type
_entity_poly.pdbx_seq_one_letter_code
_entity_poly.pdbx_strand_id
1 'polypeptide(L)'
;MVNNWLFKHIDNSALVVFRIVFGLLCFLESVGAIFTGWITKTLVEPKFTFSFIGFEWLQPLPGNGMYFYYGIMGIFALGVMLGYKYRFSIIAFTFMWSATYLMQKSSYNNHYYLLMLLSSIMVFMPANAYASIDANQNSSIKSFSMPQWCKLVFILQLLIVYTYASVAKFYPDWFDTTAVELLMRGKKNFVLVGELLQQKTVHYFLAYGGILFDGLIIPLLLFKPTRKYMFFASIFFHLFNAVVFQIGIFPFLSLAFSLFFFEAETVRNIFLKKKPLYVQGAVFLPKRKTFLIGLFSVYFLIQVALPLRHHFIEDNVLWTEEGHRLSWRMMLRVKHGSTSYVVENKKTGKRFVVKLNDYLTAKQKRSASTKPMLCGSLHND
;
A
#
# COMPACT_ATOMS: atom_id res chain seq x y z
N MET A 1 -3.03 7.77 -32.82
CA MET A 1 -2.71 6.36 -32.47
C MET A 1 -2.78 6.09 -30.97
N VAL A 2 -2.04 6.81 -30.11
CA VAL A 2 -2.04 6.57 -28.64
C VAL A 2 -3.42 6.72 -27.99
N ASN A 3 -4.17 7.78 -28.32
CA ASN A 3 -5.54 7.96 -27.79
C ASN A 3 -6.46 6.79 -28.15
N ASN A 4 -6.44 6.34 -29.40
CA ASN A 4 -7.30 5.22 -29.83
C ASN A 4 -6.94 3.92 -29.12
N TRP A 5 -5.66 3.70 -28.80
CA TRP A 5 -5.21 2.54 -28.04
C TRP A 5 -5.61 2.61 -26.56
N LEU A 6 -5.41 3.75 -25.90
CA LEU A 6 -5.77 3.94 -24.49
C LEU A 6 -7.28 3.85 -24.23
N PHE A 7 -8.08 4.40 -25.15
CA PHE A 7 -9.54 4.44 -25.04
C PHE A 7 -10.23 3.35 -25.86
N LYS A 8 -9.49 2.36 -26.37
CA LYS A 8 -10.07 1.13 -26.88
C LYS A 8 -10.75 0.41 -25.72
N HIS A 9 -12.01 0.06 -25.89
CA HIS A 9 -12.74 -0.70 -24.88
C HIS A 9 -12.30 -2.17 -24.89
N ILE A 10 -12.14 -2.70 -23.70
CA ILE A 10 -11.88 -4.11 -23.40
C ILE A 10 -12.90 -4.60 -22.39
N ASP A 11 -13.03 -5.91 -22.23
CA ASP A 11 -13.94 -6.48 -21.24
C ASP A 11 -13.57 -6.04 -19.81
N ASN A 12 -14.58 -5.69 -19.00
CA ASN A 12 -14.38 -5.14 -17.67
C ASN A 12 -14.35 -6.17 -16.52
N SER A 13 -14.35 -7.49 -16.82
CA SER A 13 -14.43 -8.54 -15.80
C SER A 13 -13.33 -8.44 -14.74
N ALA A 14 -12.09 -8.18 -15.14
CA ALA A 14 -10.96 -8.01 -14.22
C ALA A 14 -11.19 -6.87 -13.22
N LEU A 15 -11.66 -5.70 -13.70
CA LEU A 15 -11.93 -4.55 -12.84
C LEU A 15 -13.10 -4.80 -11.89
N VAL A 16 -14.16 -5.46 -12.37
CA VAL A 16 -15.34 -5.77 -11.55
C VAL A 16 -14.99 -6.74 -10.43
N VAL A 17 -14.27 -7.82 -10.73
CA VAL A 17 -13.81 -8.77 -9.71
C VAL A 17 -12.81 -8.10 -8.77
N PHE A 18 -11.88 -7.30 -9.31
CA PHE A 18 -10.94 -6.53 -8.50
C PHE A 18 -11.67 -5.60 -7.53
N ARG A 19 -12.73 -4.90 -7.94
CA ARG A 19 -13.55 -4.06 -7.03
C ARG A 19 -14.11 -4.85 -5.86
N ILE A 20 -14.64 -6.04 -6.10
CA ILE A 20 -15.22 -6.90 -5.05
C ILE A 20 -14.12 -7.30 -4.06
N VAL A 21 -13.00 -7.84 -4.56
CA VAL A 21 -11.88 -8.27 -3.71
C VAL A 21 -11.27 -7.07 -2.97
N PHE A 22 -11.04 -5.95 -3.66
CA PHE A 22 -10.51 -4.72 -3.09
C PHE A 22 -11.41 -4.19 -1.97
N GLY A 23 -12.72 -4.08 -2.20
CA GLY A 23 -13.67 -3.63 -1.18
C GLY A 23 -13.70 -4.57 0.04
N LEU A 24 -13.65 -5.89 -0.18
CA LEU A 24 -13.55 -6.87 0.90
C LEU A 24 -12.25 -6.68 1.71
N LEU A 25 -11.11 -6.56 1.05
CA LEU A 25 -9.83 -6.36 1.72
C LEU A 25 -9.80 -5.04 2.50
N CYS A 26 -10.33 -3.95 1.92
CA CYS A 26 -10.50 -2.67 2.62
C CYS A 26 -11.40 -2.79 3.86
N PHE A 27 -12.48 -3.57 3.78
CA PHE A 27 -13.37 -3.83 4.90
C PHE A 27 -12.64 -4.59 6.01
N LEU A 28 -11.94 -5.68 5.65
CA LEU A 28 -11.18 -6.49 6.59
C LEU A 28 -10.04 -5.70 7.24
N GLU A 29 -9.34 -4.83 6.50
CA GLU A 29 -8.31 -3.96 7.08
C GLU A 29 -8.91 -2.93 8.04
N SER A 30 -10.06 -2.34 7.69
CA SER A 30 -10.72 -1.33 8.53
C SER A 30 -11.28 -1.96 9.81
N VAL A 31 -12.15 -2.96 9.67
CA VAL A 31 -12.81 -3.59 10.81
C VAL A 31 -11.85 -4.50 11.58
N GLY A 32 -10.93 -5.17 10.90
CA GLY A 32 -9.89 -5.97 11.55
C GLY A 32 -8.94 -5.13 12.41
N ALA A 33 -8.69 -3.86 12.06
CA ALA A 33 -7.90 -2.97 12.91
C ALA A 33 -8.55 -2.68 14.29
N ILE A 34 -9.88 -2.81 14.39
CA ILE A 34 -10.61 -2.77 15.66
C ILE A 34 -10.31 -4.04 16.46
N PHE A 35 -10.57 -5.21 15.87
CA PHE A 35 -10.48 -6.49 16.58
C PHE A 35 -9.06 -6.92 16.93
N THR A 36 -8.07 -6.51 16.14
CA THR A 36 -6.64 -6.76 16.43
C THR A 36 -6.09 -5.83 17.52
N GLY A 37 -6.86 -4.83 17.96
CA GLY A 37 -6.42 -3.79 18.89
C GLY A 37 -5.41 -2.82 18.27
N TRP A 38 -5.25 -2.80 16.95
CA TRP A 38 -4.32 -1.90 16.27
C TRP A 38 -4.72 -0.43 16.46
N ILE A 39 -6.02 -0.13 16.35
CA ILE A 39 -6.55 1.23 16.55
C ILE A 39 -6.28 1.70 17.97
N THR A 40 -6.56 0.85 18.96
CA THR A 40 -6.33 1.13 20.38
C THR A 40 -4.89 1.57 20.62
N LYS A 41 -3.94 0.73 20.21
CA LYS A 41 -2.49 0.93 20.45
C LYS A 41 -1.90 2.09 19.64
N THR A 42 -2.52 2.50 18.54
CA THR A 42 -1.93 3.42 17.57
C THR A 42 -2.58 4.80 17.54
N LEU A 43 -3.87 4.89 17.84
CA LEU A 43 -4.68 6.09 17.64
C LEU A 43 -5.53 6.47 18.86
N VAL A 44 -5.71 5.59 19.85
CA VAL A 44 -6.52 5.87 21.06
C VAL A 44 -5.65 6.05 22.30
N GLU A 45 -4.79 5.08 22.62
CA GLU A 45 -3.90 5.13 23.80
C GLU A 45 -2.78 6.17 23.71
N PRO A 46 -2.17 6.45 22.54
CA PRO A 46 -1.09 7.43 22.46
C PRO A 46 -1.55 8.83 22.88
N LYS A 47 -0.88 9.41 23.88
CA LYS A 47 -1.12 10.80 24.33
C LYS A 47 -0.53 11.85 23.40
N PHE A 48 0.40 11.44 22.55
CA PHE A 48 1.08 12.28 21.57
C PHE A 48 1.01 11.61 20.19
N THR A 49 0.94 12.41 19.13
CA THR A 49 0.99 11.90 17.75
C THR A 49 2.15 12.50 16.99
N PHE A 50 2.91 11.65 16.30
CA PHE A 50 3.86 12.16 15.32
C PHE A 50 3.05 12.46 14.07
N SER A 51 2.74 13.73 13.82
CA SER A 51 1.98 14.13 12.62
C SER A 51 2.89 14.26 11.40
N PHE A 52 2.31 14.19 10.20
CA PHE A 52 3.03 14.64 9.00
C PHE A 52 3.09 16.17 8.99
N ILE A 53 4.18 16.73 8.45
CA ILE A 53 4.37 18.19 8.37
C ILE A 53 3.20 18.81 7.59
N GLY A 54 2.56 19.83 8.17
CA GLY A 54 1.38 20.50 7.61
C GLY A 54 0.04 19.82 7.92
N PHE A 55 0.06 18.71 8.68
CA PHE A 55 -1.13 17.97 9.12
C PHE A 55 -1.22 17.85 10.65
N GLU A 56 -0.56 18.75 11.38
CA GLU A 56 -0.57 18.79 12.84
C GLU A 56 -1.98 18.99 13.42
N TRP A 57 -2.86 19.64 12.67
CA TRP A 57 -4.28 19.81 13.01
C TRP A 57 -5.10 18.52 12.90
N LEU A 58 -4.61 17.52 12.17
CA LEU A 58 -5.34 16.28 11.91
C LEU A 58 -5.04 15.26 13.00
N GLN A 59 -5.74 15.39 14.12
CA GLN A 59 -5.59 14.52 15.29
C GLN A 59 -6.61 13.37 15.31
N PRO A 60 -6.25 12.20 15.90
CA PRO A 60 -7.22 11.14 16.15
C PRO A 60 -8.41 11.63 16.97
N LEU A 61 -9.60 11.14 16.65
CA LEU A 61 -10.81 11.48 17.40
C LEU A 61 -10.72 10.95 18.85
N PRO A 62 -11.14 11.74 19.85
CA PRO A 62 -10.96 11.40 21.25
C PRO A 62 -11.82 10.21 21.69
N GLY A 63 -11.39 9.55 22.77
CA GLY A 63 -12.11 8.43 23.38
C GLY A 63 -12.37 7.31 22.39
N ASN A 64 -13.64 6.94 22.23
CA ASN A 64 -14.05 5.87 21.31
C ASN A 64 -14.23 6.34 19.86
N GLY A 65 -13.98 7.62 19.56
CA GLY A 65 -14.23 8.22 18.24
C GLY A 65 -13.55 7.48 17.09
N MET A 66 -12.31 7.02 17.28
CA MET A 66 -11.59 6.27 16.24
C MET A 66 -12.17 4.88 15.95
N TYR A 67 -12.84 4.23 16.91
CA TYR A 67 -13.53 2.97 16.62
C TYR A 67 -14.75 3.19 15.72
N PHE A 68 -15.55 4.23 16.01
CA PHE A 68 -16.67 4.62 15.15
C PHE A 68 -16.20 5.05 13.76
N TYR A 69 -15.12 5.82 13.69
CA TYR A 69 -14.49 6.22 12.43
C TYR A 69 -14.15 5.02 11.55
N TYR A 70 -13.47 4.01 12.12
CA TYR A 70 -13.11 2.80 11.40
C TYR A 70 -14.31 1.90 11.07
N GLY A 71 -15.34 1.87 11.93
CA GLY A 71 -16.61 1.20 11.63
C GLY A 71 -17.31 1.80 10.41
N ILE A 72 -17.41 3.14 10.37
CA ILE A 72 -17.98 3.87 9.23
C ILE A 72 -17.13 3.69 7.96
N MET A 73 -15.80 3.75 8.10
CA MET A 73 -14.88 3.48 6.99
C MET A 73 -15.07 2.06 6.43
N GLY A 74 -15.29 1.07 7.31
CA GLY A 74 -15.66 -0.30 6.93
C GLY A 74 -16.97 -0.37 6.15
N ILE A 75 -18.01 0.37 6.56
CA ILE A 75 -19.28 0.45 5.82
C ILE A 75 -19.06 0.99 4.40
N PHE A 76 -18.22 2.03 4.24
CA PHE A 76 -17.87 2.53 2.92
C PHE A 76 -17.11 1.49 2.09
N ALA A 77 -16.20 0.72 2.70
CA ALA A 77 -15.52 -0.38 2.03
C ALA A 77 -16.51 -1.48 1.54
N LEU A 78 -17.54 -1.81 2.33
CA LEU A 78 -18.63 -2.68 1.89
C LEU A 78 -19.42 -2.06 0.74
N GLY A 79 -19.69 -0.75 0.79
CA GLY A 79 -20.29 -0.03 -0.33
C GLY A 79 -19.47 -0.15 -1.61
N VAL A 80 -18.13 -0.07 -1.52
CA VAL A 80 -17.21 -0.34 -2.63
C VAL A 80 -17.32 -1.79 -3.08
N MET A 81 -17.32 -2.77 -2.17
CA MET A 81 -17.42 -4.21 -2.45
C MET A 81 -18.74 -4.64 -3.08
N LEU A 82 -19.84 -3.97 -2.77
CA LEU A 82 -21.16 -4.22 -3.35
C LEU A 82 -21.43 -3.34 -4.58
N GLY A 83 -20.62 -2.29 -4.77
CA GLY A 83 -20.82 -1.30 -5.82
C GLY A 83 -22.14 -0.55 -5.59
N TYR A 84 -22.41 -0.18 -4.34
CA TYR A 84 -23.57 0.62 -3.94
C TYR A 84 -23.13 2.05 -3.68
N LYS A 85 -23.78 3.02 -4.35
CA LYS A 85 -23.35 4.41 -4.43
C LYS A 85 -21.83 4.50 -4.65
N TYR A 86 -21.32 3.69 -5.58
CA TYR A 86 -19.90 3.34 -5.66
C TYR A 86 -18.97 4.56 -5.63
N ARG A 87 -19.29 5.60 -6.41
CA ARG A 87 -18.49 6.83 -6.47
C ARG A 87 -18.42 7.52 -5.10
N PHE A 88 -19.54 7.62 -4.41
CA PHE A 88 -19.59 8.20 -3.06
C PHE A 88 -18.81 7.32 -2.08
N SER A 89 -19.05 6.01 -2.07
CA SER A 89 -18.37 5.08 -1.15
C SER A 89 -16.86 5.06 -1.34
N ILE A 90 -16.34 5.02 -2.58
CA ILE A 90 -14.90 5.01 -2.81
C ILE A 90 -14.26 6.36 -2.48
N ILE A 91 -14.93 7.48 -2.75
CA ILE A 91 -14.46 8.82 -2.37
C ILE A 91 -14.38 8.94 -0.85
N ALA A 92 -15.45 8.59 -0.14
CA ALA A 92 -15.50 8.63 1.31
C ALA A 92 -14.44 7.73 1.94
N PHE A 93 -14.31 6.48 1.47
CA PHE A 93 -13.25 5.57 1.92
C PHE A 93 -11.86 6.15 1.67
N THR A 94 -11.60 6.71 0.48
CA THR A 94 -10.31 7.32 0.13
C THR A 94 -9.95 8.45 1.08
N PHE A 95 -10.89 9.37 1.35
CA PHE A 95 -10.65 10.47 2.29
C PHE A 95 -10.41 9.97 3.70
N MET A 96 -11.20 9.01 4.18
CA MET A 96 -11.06 8.50 5.54
C MET A 96 -9.74 7.75 5.75
N TRP A 97 -9.37 6.91 4.78
CA TRP A 97 -8.10 6.21 4.81
C TRP A 97 -6.91 7.17 4.72
N SER A 98 -6.98 8.18 3.84
CA SER A 98 -5.93 9.20 3.69
C SER A 98 -5.75 10.01 4.96
N ALA A 99 -6.86 10.42 5.60
CA ALA A 99 -6.81 11.15 6.86
C ALA A 99 -6.14 10.30 7.95
N THR A 100 -6.55 9.04 8.10
CA THR A 100 -5.95 8.14 9.08
C THR A 100 -4.45 7.92 8.84
N TYR A 101 -4.07 7.76 7.57
CA TYR A 101 -2.68 7.63 7.18
C TYR A 101 -1.83 8.84 7.59
N LEU A 102 -2.40 10.05 7.49
CA LEU A 102 -1.73 11.32 7.81
C LEU A 102 -1.74 11.68 9.30
N MET A 103 -2.63 11.09 10.11
CA MET A 103 -2.70 11.34 11.57
C MET A 103 -1.48 10.82 12.35
N GLN A 104 -0.82 9.74 11.89
CA GLN A 104 0.22 9.06 12.68
C GLN A 104 1.40 8.57 11.84
N LYS A 105 2.36 9.48 11.65
CA LYS A 105 3.66 9.31 10.99
C LYS A 105 4.47 8.15 11.58
N SER A 106 4.32 7.83 12.87
CA SER A 106 5.06 6.70 13.50
C SER A 106 4.58 5.32 13.02
N SER A 107 3.41 5.24 12.41
CA SER A 107 2.82 4.01 11.85
C SER A 107 2.89 3.92 10.33
N TYR A 108 3.71 4.76 9.69
CA TYR A 108 3.92 4.72 8.25
C TYR A 108 4.28 3.31 7.75
N ASN A 109 3.60 2.90 6.68
CA ASN A 109 3.92 1.70 5.92
C ASN A 109 3.73 1.96 4.41
N ASN A 110 4.57 1.36 3.58
CA ASN A 110 4.45 1.43 2.13
C ASN A 110 3.13 0.83 1.62
N HIS A 111 2.62 -0.23 2.26
CA HIS A 111 1.34 -0.80 1.81
C HIS A 111 0.12 0.07 2.16
N TYR A 112 0.16 0.81 3.28
CA TYR A 112 -0.88 1.79 3.60
C TYR A 112 -0.85 2.98 2.63
N TYR A 113 0.35 3.39 2.22
CA TYR A 113 0.52 4.37 1.16
C TYR A 113 -0.05 3.84 -0.17
N LEU A 114 0.28 2.61 -0.56
CA LEU A 114 -0.26 1.99 -1.76
C LEU A 114 -1.80 1.92 -1.71
N LEU A 115 -2.39 1.54 -0.56
CA LEU A 115 -3.84 1.49 -0.42
C LEU A 115 -4.50 2.87 -0.59
N MET A 116 -3.87 3.93 -0.08
CA MET A 116 -4.31 5.31 -0.29
C MET A 116 -4.29 5.70 -1.78
N LEU A 117 -3.23 5.33 -2.50
CA LEU A 117 -3.11 5.58 -3.94
C LEU A 117 -4.13 4.78 -4.75
N LEU A 118 -4.32 3.51 -4.44
CA LEU A 118 -5.25 2.64 -5.15
C LEU A 118 -6.71 3.04 -4.92
N SER A 119 -7.04 3.45 -3.69
CA SER A 119 -8.37 4.01 -3.40
C SER A 119 -8.61 5.26 -4.25
N SER A 120 -7.62 6.17 -4.33
CA SER A 120 -7.66 7.35 -5.19
C SER A 120 -7.81 7.01 -6.68
N ILE A 121 -7.09 5.98 -7.18
CA ILE A 121 -7.22 5.51 -8.56
C ILE A 121 -8.63 4.97 -8.81
N MET A 122 -9.17 4.16 -7.88
CA MET A 122 -10.50 3.56 -7.98
C MET A 122 -11.60 4.62 -8.07
N VAL A 123 -11.42 5.82 -7.51
CA VAL A 123 -12.34 6.96 -7.69
C VAL A 123 -12.61 7.26 -9.16
N PHE A 124 -11.67 7.01 -10.07
CA PHE A 124 -11.82 7.25 -11.51
C PHE A 124 -12.34 6.05 -12.30
N MET A 125 -12.27 4.85 -11.72
CA MET A 125 -12.63 3.60 -12.42
C MET A 125 -14.14 3.41 -12.56
N PRO A 126 -14.66 2.95 -13.72
CA PRO A 126 -16.08 2.61 -13.90
C PRO A 126 -16.40 1.20 -13.33
N ALA A 127 -15.95 0.93 -12.10
CA ALA A 127 -15.98 -0.43 -11.54
C ALA A 127 -17.38 -0.88 -11.09
N ASN A 128 -18.34 0.04 -11.01
CA ASN A 128 -19.74 -0.24 -10.70
C ASN A 128 -20.60 -0.52 -11.93
N ALA A 129 -20.03 -0.62 -13.13
CA ALA A 129 -20.80 -0.86 -14.35
C ALA A 129 -21.36 -2.29 -14.47
N TYR A 130 -20.93 -3.24 -13.64
CA TYR A 130 -21.47 -4.60 -13.62
C TYR A 130 -21.28 -5.27 -12.26
N ALA A 131 -22.10 -6.30 -11.97
CA ALA A 131 -22.15 -7.04 -10.71
C ALA A 131 -22.14 -6.12 -9.49
N SER A 132 -22.94 -5.06 -9.54
CA SER A 132 -23.03 -4.01 -8.55
C SER A 132 -24.50 -3.70 -8.26
N ILE A 133 -24.77 -3.17 -7.06
CA ILE A 133 -26.11 -2.67 -6.72
C ILE A 133 -26.48 -1.49 -7.64
N ASP A 134 -25.54 -0.59 -7.92
CA ASP A 134 -25.78 0.56 -8.81
C ASP A 134 -26.25 0.14 -10.21
N ALA A 135 -25.63 -0.87 -10.84
CA ALA A 135 -26.00 -1.29 -12.20
C ALA A 135 -27.31 -2.10 -12.23
N ASN A 136 -27.70 -2.70 -11.11
CA ASN A 136 -28.99 -3.34 -10.95
C ASN A 136 -30.11 -2.30 -10.78
N GLN A 137 -29.85 -1.22 -10.03
CA GLN A 137 -30.81 -0.13 -9.81
C GLN A 137 -30.91 0.82 -11.00
N ASN A 138 -29.83 1.00 -11.76
CA ASN A 138 -29.78 1.88 -12.92
C ASN A 138 -29.15 1.17 -14.13
N SER A 139 -29.99 0.73 -15.06
CA SER A 139 -29.54 0.03 -16.27
C SER A 139 -28.68 0.91 -17.19
N SER A 140 -28.77 2.24 -17.12
CA SER A 140 -28.01 3.15 -18.01
C SER A 140 -26.51 3.12 -17.78
N ILE A 141 -26.05 2.74 -16.58
CA ILE A 141 -24.61 2.61 -16.28
C ILE A 141 -24.07 1.21 -16.57
N LYS A 142 -24.95 0.26 -16.87
CA LYS A 142 -24.58 -1.13 -17.07
C LYS A 142 -23.72 -1.26 -18.32
N SER A 143 -22.51 -1.79 -18.18
CA SER A 143 -21.59 -2.03 -19.28
C SER A 143 -20.79 -3.29 -19.04
N PHE A 144 -20.48 -4.00 -20.13
CA PHE A 144 -19.59 -5.17 -20.12
C PHE A 144 -18.14 -4.82 -20.49
N SER A 145 -17.88 -3.54 -20.75
CA SER A 145 -16.59 -3.02 -21.21
C SER A 145 -16.11 -1.84 -20.38
N MET A 146 -14.79 -1.61 -20.44
CA MET A 146 -14.09 -0.46 -19.88
C MET A 146 -12.99 -0.04 -20.84
N PRO A 147 -12.56 1.24 -20.85
CA PRO A 147 -11.42 1.65 -21.64
C PRO A 147 -10.12 1.01 -21.11
N GLN A 148 -9.21 0.65 -22.02
CA GLN A 148 -7.99 -0.10 -21.72
C GLN A 148 -7.08 0.60 -20.70
N TRP A 149 -7.06 1.94 -20.67
CA TRP A 149 -6.29 2.69 -19.68
C TRP A 149 -6.61 2.29 -18.23
N CYS A 150 -7.85 1.86 -17.93
CA CYS A 150 -8.23 1.40 -16.59
C CYS A 150 -7.34 0.24 -16.11
N LYS A 151 -7.06 -0.73 -16.99
CA LYS A 151 -6.15 -1.85 -16.71
C LYS A 151 -4.70 -1.36 -16.62
N LEU A 152 -4.29 -0.48 -17.53
CA LEU A 152 -2.90 -0.03 -17.63
C LEU A 152 -2.45 0.77 -16.41
N VAL A 153 -3.32 1.61 -15.83
CA VAL A 153 -2.98 2.39 -14.63
C VAL A 153 -2.55 1.47 -13.48
N PHE A 154 -3.27 0.38 -13.24
CA PHE A 154 -2.89 -0.58 -12.20
C PHE A 154 -1.57 -1.31 -12.52
N ILE A 155 -1.39 -1.73 -13.77
CA ILE A 155 -0.15 -2.39 -14.20
C ILE A 155 1.05 -1.46 -14.03
N LEU A 156 0.94 -0.20 -14.46
CA LEU A 156 2.00 0.80 -14.32
C LEU A 156 2.29 1.11 -12.84
N GLN A 157 1.26 1.27 -12.01
CA GLN A 157 1.44 1.50 -10.59
C GLN A 157 2.21 0.35 -9.93
N LEU A 158 1.87 -0.90 -10.25
CA LEU A 158 2.60 -2.06 -9.73
C LEU A 158 4.00 -2.16 -10.29
N LEU A 159 4.20 -1.90 -11.59
CA LEU A 159 5.52 -1.89 -12.18
C LEU A 159 6.45 -0.93 -11.43
N ILE A 160 5.98 0.28 -11.11
CA ILE A 160 6.74 1.27 -10.33
C ILE A 160 7.08 0.70 -8.94
N VAL A 161 6.07 0.21 -8.20
CA VAL A 161 6.27 -0.31 -6.83
C VAL A 161 7.28 -1.45 -6.80
N TYR A 162 7.12 -2.44 -7.69
CA TYR A 162 7.97 -3.63 -7.74
C TYR A 162 9.38 -3.32 -8.25
N THR A 163 9.50 -2.45 -9.25
CA THR A 163 10.82 -2.00 -9.75
C THR A 163 11.60 -1.33 -8.63
N TYR A 164 10.99 -0.38 -7.91
CA TYR A 164 11.67 0.27 -6.79
C TYR A 164 11.91 -0.69 -5.63
N ALA A 165 11.03 -1.64 -5.36
CA ALA A 165 11.25 -2.67 -4.35
C ALA A 165 12.49 -3.52 -4.66
N SER A 166 12.75 -3.83 -5.93
CA SER A 166 13.94 -4.54 -6.40
C SER A 166 15.19 -3.67 -6.34
N VAL A 167 15.15 -2.47 -6.96
CA VAL A 167 16.28 -1.53 -6.99
C VAL A 167 16.73 -1.14 -5.58
N ALA A 168 15.78 -0.96 -4.66
CA ALA A 168 16.08 -0.65 -3.26
C ALA A 168 16.89 -1.75 -2.56
N LYS A 169 16.96 -2.97 -3.10
CA LYS A 169 17.74 -4.09 -2.57
C LYS A 169 19.11 -4.22 -3.23
N PHE A 170 19.48 -3.34 -4.18
CA PHE A 170 20.85 -3.27 -4.70
C PHE A 170 21.75 -2.51 -3.73
N TYR A 171 21.88 -3.07 -2.52
CA TYR A 171 22.82 -2.64 -1.49
C TYR A 171 23.73 -3.80 -1.10
N PRO A 172 24.99 -3.54 -0.68
CA PRO A 172 25.94 -4.58 -0.30
C PRO A 172 25.36 -5.62 0.67
N ASP A 173 24.66 -5.17 1.71
CA ASP A 173 24.08 -6.02 2.77
C ASP A 173 22.99 -6.98 2.28
N TRP A 174 22.38 -6.70 1.12
CA TRP A 174 21.43 -7.61 0.49
C TRP A 174 22.16 -8.68 -0.33
N PHE A 175 23.28 -8.34 -0.95
CA PHE A 175 24.08 -9.29 -1.74
C PHE A 175 24.87 -10.26 -0.87
N ASP A 176 25.42 -9.80 0.26
CA ASP A 176 26.10 -10.64 1.23
C ASP A 176 25.15 -11.34 2.23
N THR A 177 23.85 -11.06 2.12
CA THR A 177 22.72 -11.60 2.89
C THR A 177 22.59 -11.09 4.34
N THR A 178 23.44 -10.18 4.81
CA THR A 178 23.41 -9.61 6.17
C THR A 178 22.05 -8.98 6.50
N ALA A 179 21.44 -8.25 5.55
CA ALA A 179 20.12 -7.66 5.74
C ALA A 179 19.04 -8.72 5.95
N VAL A 180 19.09 -9.83 5.20
CA VAL A 180 18.14 -10.94 5.31
C VAL A 180 18.32 -11.70 6.61
N GLU A 181 19.57 -11.99 7.01
CA GLU A 181 19.87 -12.62 8.29
C GLU A 181 19.27 -11.80 9.45
N LEU A 182 19.47 -10.49 9.45
CA LEU A 182 18.95 -9.60 10.49
C LEU A 182 17.41 -9.61 10.55
N LEU A 183 16.75 -9.65 9.39
CA LEU A 183 15.29 -9.78 9.31
C LEU A 183 14.79 -11.14 9.81
N MET A 184 15.54 -12.21 9.56
CA MET A 184 15.17 -13.58 9.94
C MET A 184 15.51 -13.91 11.41
N ARG A 185 16.46 -13.21 12.03
CA ARG A 185 16.85 -13.43 13.44
C ARG A 185 15.66 -13.36 14.39
N GLY A 186 14.76 -12.39 14.18
CA GLY A 186 13.53 -12.24 14.96
C GLY A 186 12.46 -13.33 14.71
N LYS A 187 12.72 -14.25 13.77
CA LYS A 187 11.82 -15.33 13.33
C LYS A 187 12.33 -16.71 13.72
N LYS A 188 13.39 -16.81 14.53
CA LYS A 188 13.99 -18.08 14.96
C LYS A 188 13.00 -19.05 15.62
N ASN A 189 12.04 -18.52 16.38
CA ASN A 189 11.06 -19.32 17.11
C ASN A 189 9.76 -19.54 16.32
N PHE A 190 9.75 -19.30 15.01
CA PHE A 190 8.56 -19.52 14.19
C PHE A 190 8.33 -21.03 14.04
N VAL A 191 7.09 -21.46 14.29
CA VAL A 191 6.71 -22.87 14.26
C VAL A 191 7.00 -23.46 12.88
N LEU A 192 7.63 -24.65 12.84
CA LEU A 192 8.05 -25.43 11.66
C LEU A 192 9.20 -24.87 10.82
N VAL A 193 9.30 -23.56 10.60
CA VAL A 193 10.28 -22.98 9.66
C VAL A 193 11.35 -22.13 10.34
N GLY A 194 11.26 -21.88 11.64
CA GLY A 194 12.15 -20.96 12.36
C GLY A 194 13.64 -21.28 12.22
N GLU A 195 14.03 -22.55 12.37
CA GLU A 195 15.41 -23.02 12.19
C GLU A 195 15.87 -22.95 10.73
N LEU A 196 15.02 -23.35 9.80
CA LEU A 196 15.28 -23.26 8.36
C LEU A 196 15.58 -21.82 7.94
N LEU A 197 14.80 -20.86 8.45
CA LEU A 197 14.98 -19.43 8.20
C LEU A 197 16.29 -18.87 8.77
N GLN A 198 17.04 -19.60 9.61
CA GLN A 198 18.35 -19.18 10.10
C GLN A 198 19.50 -19.68 9.21
N GLN A 199 19.24 -20.56 8.25
CA GLN A 199 20.30 -21.13 7.41
C GLN A 199 20.76 -20.12 6.36
N LYS A 200 22.09 -19.95 6.23
CA LYS A 200 22.71 -19.02 5.27
C LYS A 200 22.30 -19.30 3.82
N THR A 201 22.16 -20.56 3.43
CA THR A 201 21.68 -20.95 2.09
C THR A 201 20.26 -20.42 1.82
N VAL A 202 19.39 -20.45 2.83
CA VAL A 202 18.03 -19.88 2.74
C VAL A 202 18.09 -18.36 2.65
N HIS A 203 19.03 -17.70 3.34
CA HIS A 203 19.21 -16.25 3.21
C HIS A 203 19.61 -15.84 1.79
N TYR A 204 20.50 -16.58 1.13
CA TYR A 204 20.81 -16.36 -0.29
C TYR A 204 19.58 -16.53 -1.18
N PHE A 205 18.81 -17.61 -0.99
CA PHE A 205 17.58 -17.82 -1.75
C PHE A 205 16.58 -16.66 -1.56
N LEU A 206 16.40 -16.19 -0.32
CA LEU A 206 15.48 -15.09 -0.01
C LEU A 206 15.97 -13.74 -0.56
N ALA A 207 17.28 -13.46 -0.48
CA ALA A 207 17.87 -12.23 -0.99
C ALA A 207 17.73 -12.13 -2.51
N TYR A 208 18.33 -13.07 -3.24
CA TYR A 208 18.34 -13.06 -4.70
C TYR A 208 16.97 -13.37 -5.28
N GLY A 209 16.22 -14.29 -4.66
CA GLY A 209 14.83 -14.57 -5.02
C GLY A 209 13.93 -13.35 -4.85
N GLY A 210 14.07 -12.60 -3.75
CA GLY A 210 13.32 -11.37 -3.53
C GLY A 210 13.67 -10.27 -4.54
N ILE A 211 14.96 -10.08 -4.84
CA ILE A 211 15.44 -9.13 -5.85
C ILE A 211 14.87 -9.46 -7.24
N LEU A 212 15.03 -10.71 -7.69
CA LEU A 212 14.61 -11.15 -9.01
C LEU A 212 13.09 -11.17 -9.13
N PHE A 213 12.39 -11.65 -8.09
CA PHE A 213 10.93 -11.64 -8.07
C PHE A 213 10.42 -10.21 -8.21
N ASP A 214 10.87 -9.28 -7.36
CA ASP A 214 10.41 -7.90 -7.42
C ASP A 214 10.74 -7.24 -8.77
N GLY A 215 11.92 -7.51 -9.34
CA GLY A 215 12.33 -6.88 -10.60
C GLY A 215 11.62 -7.44 -11.84
N LEU A 216 11.26 -8.72 -11.83
CA LEU A 216 10.80 -9.43 -13.03
C LEU A 216 9.33 -9.82 -13.00
N ILE A 217 8.65 -9.77 -11.84
CA ILE A 217 7.29 -10.31 -11.72
C ILE A 217 6.31 -9.63 -12.68
N ILE A 218 6.36 -8.30 -12.81
CA ILE A 218 5.43 -7.57 -13.68
C ILE A 218 5.70 -7.83 -15.17
N PRO A 219 6.94 -7.68 -15.70
CA PRO A 219 7.26 -8.06 -17.08
C PRO A 219 6.89 -9.51 -17.42
N LEU A 220 7.19 -10.46 -16.53
CA LEU A 220 6.92 -11.88 -16.76
C LEU A 220 5.44 -12.26 -16.62
N LEU A 221 4.62 -11.49 -15.89
CA LEU A 221 3.16 -11.66 -15.91
C LEU A 221 2.54 -11.08 -17.19
N LEU A 222 3.12 -10.02 -17.74
CA LEU A 222 2.71 -9.46 -19.04
C LEU A 222 3.03 -10.41 -20.20
N PHE A 223 4.18 -11.08 -20.14
CA PHE A 223 4.59 -12.06 -21.15
C PHE A 223 3.76 -13.35 -21.04
N LYS A 224 2.92 -13.61 -22.06
CA LYS A 224 1.94 -14.71 -22.06
C LYS A 224 2.52 -16.08 -21.71
N PRO A 225 3.69 -16.52 -22.23
CA PRO A 225 4.24 -17.84 -21.95
C PRO A 225 4.61 -18.05 -20.47
N THR A 226 5.05 -17.01 -19.77
CA THR A 226 5.52 -17.10 -18.37
C THR A 226 4.41 -16.86 -17.34
N ARG A 227 3.30 -16.26 -17.75
CA ARG A 227 2.22 -15.78 -16.87
C ARG A 227 1.73 -16.80 -15.84
N LYS A 228 1.45 -18.04 -16.25
CA LYS A 228 0.94 -19.08 -15.34
C LYS A 228 1.96 -19.45 -14.26
N TYR A 229 3.22 -19.64 -14.65
CA TYR A 229 4.30 -19.94 -13.71
C TYR A 229 4.50 -18.79 -12.72
N MET A 230 4.52 -17.56 -13.22
CA MET A 230 4.68 -16.39 -12.38
C MET A 230 3.50 -16.14 -11.45
N PHE A 231 2.28 -16.51 -11.84
CA PHE A 231 1.13 -16.45 -10.94
C PHE A 231 1.29 -17.40 -9.74
N PHE A 232 1.72 -18.64 -9.95
CA PHE A 232 1.99 -19.56 -8.84
C PHE A 232 3.18 -19.11 -7.99
N ALA A 233 4.24 -18.56 -8.63
CA ALA A 233 5.33 -17.93 -7.90
C ALA A 233 4.84 -16.75 -7.04
N SER A 234 3.91 -15.92 -7.54
CA SER A 234 3.29 -14.85 -6.77
C SER A 234 2.51 -15.38 -5.58
N ILE A 235 1.74 -16.46 -5.73
CA ILE A 235 1.03 -17.09 -4.60
C ILE A 235 2.03 -17.48 -3.52
N PHE A 236 3.09 -18.21 -3.87
CA PHE A 236 4.11 -18.62 -2.91
C PHE A 236 4.78 -17.42 -2.24
N PHE A 237 5.28 -16.46 -3.02
CA PHE A 237 5.97 -15.28 -2.51
C PHE A 237 5.09 -14.44 -1.57
N HIS A 238 3.84 -14.20 -1.96
CA HIS A 238 2.92 -13.42 -1.15
C HIS A 238 2.48 -14.16 0.11
N LEU A 239 2.19 -15.46 0.03
CA LEU A 239 1.87 -16.24 1.23
C LEU A 239 3.07 -16.32 2.18
N PHE A 240 4.28 -16.51 1.67
CA PHE A 240 5.50 -16.42 2.47
C PHE A 240 5.58 -15.07 3.19
N ASN A 241 5.36 -13.97 2.46
CA ASN A 241 5.38 -12.63 3.05
C ASN A 241 4.25 -12.40 4.08
N ALA A 242 3.06 -12.98 3.86
CA ALA A 242 1.94 -12.90 4.80
C ALA A 242 2.26 -13.64 6.10
N VAL A 243 2.84 -14.84 6.02
CA VAL A 243 3.11 -15.70 7.17
C VAL A 243 4.37 -15.25 7.92
N VAL A 244 5.48 -15.08 7.22
CA VAL A 244 6.80 -14.82 7.83
C VAL A 244 6.96 -13.34 8.18
N PHE A 245 6.69 -12.45 7.23
CA PHE A 245 6.88 -11.01 7.42
C PHE A 245 5.64 -10.28 7.95
N GLN A 246 4.45 -10.88 7.88
CA GLN A 246 3.20 -10.32 8.41
C GLN A 246 2.92 -8.89 7.90
N ILE A 247 3.12 -8.65 6.60
CA ILE A 247 3.04 -7.31 5.98
C ILE A 247 1.59 -6.84 5.68
N GLY A 248 0.62 -7.27 6.50
CA GLY A 248 -0.78 -6.82 6.46
C GLY A 248 -1.53 -7.23 5.19
N ILE A 249 -2.38 -6.33 4.70
CA ILE A 249 -3.22 -6.49 3.49
C ILE A 249 -2.46 -6.74 2.18
N PHE A 250 -1.20 -6.32 2.09
CA PHE A 250 -0.45 -6.26 0.82
C PHE A 250 -0.37 -7.58 0.03
N PRO A 251 -0.11 -8.75 0.64
CA PRO A 251 -0.02 -10.02 -0.07
C PRO A 251 -1.31 -10.35 -0.84
N PHE A 252 -2.45 -10.18 -0.18
CA PHE A 252 -3.77 -10.46 -0.76
C PHE A 252 -4.14 -9.45 -1.84
N LEU A 253 -3.82 -8.18 -1.62
CA LEU A 253 -4.03 -7.12 -2.60
C LEU A 253 -3.15 -7.33 -3.85
N SER A 254 -1.89 -7.74 -3.67
CA SER A 254 -0.97 -8.08 -4.76
C SER A 254 -1.48 -9.25 -5.59
N LEU A 255 -2.03 -10.28 -4.95
CA LEU A 255 -2.67 -11.39 -5.66
C LEU A 255 -3.94 -10.96 -6.39
N ALA A 256 -4.74 -10.05 -5.84
CA ALA A 256 -5.92 -9.50 -6.54
C ALA A 256 -5.53 -8.79 -7.86
N PHE A 257 -4.35 -8.18 -7.94
CA PHE A 257 -3.89 -7.55 -9.17
C PHE A 257 -3.59 -8.53 -10.30
N SER A 258 -3.34 -9.81 -10.00
CA SER A 258 -3.13 -10.84 -11.02
C SER A 258 -4.27 -10.88 -12.04
N LEU A 259 -5.50 -10.53 -11.61
CA LEU A 259 -6.70 -10.42 -12.46
C LEU A 259 -6.46 -9.57 -13.72
N PHE A 260 -5.65 -8.52 -13.65
CA PHE A 260 -5.37 -7.64 -14.79
C PHE A 260 -4.41 -8.25 -15.80
N PHE A 261 -3.66 -9.29 -15.43
CA PHE A 261 -2.69 -9.94 -16.31
C PHE A 261 -3.30 -11.09 -17.11
N PHE A 262 -4.36 -11.73 -16.60
CA PHE A 262 -5.05 -12.82 -17.30
C PHE A 262 -6.00 -12.34 -18.42
N GLU A 263 -6.33 -13.26 -19.32
CA GLU A 263 -7.31 -13.01 -20.37
C GLU A 263 -8.71 -12.81 -19.75
N ALA A 264 -9.47 -11.88 -20.32
CA ALA A 264 -10.77 -11.52 -19.77
C ALA A 264 -11.74 -12.71 -19.71
N GLU A 265 -11.68 -13.59 -20.71
CA GLU A 265 -12.47 -14.83 -20.76
C GLU A 265 -12.17 -15.73 -19.56
N THR A 266 -10.90 -15.90 -19.18
CA THR A 266 -10.51 -16.71 -18.02
C THR A 266 -11.11 -16.14 -16.73
N VAL A 267 -10.95 -14.83 -16.51
CA VAL A 267 -11.48 -14.16 -15.32
C VAL A 267 -13.01 -14.25 -15.28
N ARG A 268 -13.67 -14.00 -16.42
CA ARG A 268 -15.11 -14.08 -16.58
C ARG A 268 -15.64 -15.49 -16.30
N ASN A 269 -15.01 -16.53 -16.85
CA ASN A 269 -15.44 -17.92 -16.68
C ASN A 269 -15.24 -18.43 -15.24
N ILE A 270 -14.27 -17.90 -14.50
CA ILE A 270 -14.06 -18.26 -13.08
C ILE A 270 -15.07 -17.52 -12.19
N PHE A 271 -15.16 -16.19 -12.30
CA PHE A 271 -15.83 -15.35 -11.30
C PHE A 271 -17.19 -14.79 -11.73
N LEU A 272 -17.43 -14.61 -13.04
CA LEU A 272 -18.59 -13.89 -13.58
C LEU A 272 -19.27 -14.68 -14.72
N LYS A 273 -19.51 -15.99 -14.52
CA LYS A 273 -19.99 -16.94 -15.56
C LYS A 273 -21.20 -16.45 -16.36
N LYS A 274 -22.11 -15.70 -15.72
CA LYS A 274 -23.34 -15.15 -16.33
C LYS A 274 -23.14 -13.87 -17.14
N LYS A 275 -21.97 -13.23 -17.06
CA LYS A 275 -21.68 -11.99 -17.80
C LYS A 275 -21.41 -12.30 -19.27
N PRO A 276 -21.94 -11.54 -20.25
CA PRO A 276 -21.49 -11.62 -21.63
C PRO A 276 -20.02 -11.19 -21.78
N LEU A 277 -19.28 -11.87 -22.65
CA LEU A 277 -17.92 -11.48 -23.01
C LEU A 277 -17.96 -10.33 -24.03
N TYR A 278 -17.24 -9.25 -23.75
CA TYR A 278 -17.10 -8.13 -24.68
C TYR A 278 -15.89 -8.32 -25.59
N VAL A 279 -16.10 -8.27 -26.91
CA VAL A 279 -15.05 -8.52 -27.93
C VAL A 279 -14.98 -7.42 -29.00
N GLN A 280 -15.92 -6.47 -29.01
CA GLN A 280 -16.07 -5.51 -30.11
C GLN A 280 -14.89 -4.54 -30.23
N GLY A 281 -14.17 -4.25 -29.14
CA GLY A 281 -12.98 -3.41 -29.19
C GLY A 281 -13.23 -1.97 -29.66
N ALA A 282 -14.45 -1.45 -29.45
CA ALA A 282 -14.83 -0.12 -29.91
C ALA A 282 -14.01 0.97 -29.20
N VAL A 283 -13.77 2.09 -29.89
CA VAL A 283 -13.04 3.23 -29.32
C VAL A 283 -14.04 4.32 -28.98
N PHE A 284 -14.17 4.65 -27.70
CA PHE A 284 -15.00 5.76 -27.23
C PHE A 284 -14.13 6.80 -26.54
N LEU A 285 -14.04 7.99 -27.13
CA LEU A 285 -13.24 9.08 -26.57
C LEU A 285 -14.09 9.87 -25.57
N PRO A 286 -13.76 9.88 -24.26
CA PRO A 286 -14.51 10.67 -23.30
C PRO A 286 -14.25 12.16 -23.54
N LYS A 287 -15.27 13.00 -23.28
CA LYS A 287 -15.15 14.47 -23.37
C LYS A 287 -13.97 15.02 -22.55
N ARG A 288 -13.67 14.37 -21.41
CA ARG A 288 -12.60 14.75 -20.47
C ARG A 288 -11.28 13.99 -20.70
N LYS A 289 -11.03 13.45 -21.90
CA LYS A 289 -9.81 12.65 -22.20
C LYS A 289 -8.51 13.39 -21.86
N THR A 290 -8.40 14.68 -22.23
CA THR A 290 -7.18 15.47 -22.03
C THR A 290 -6.89 15.65 -20.55
N PHE A 291 -7.94 15.90 -19.75
CA PHE A 291 -7.83 15.98 -18.30
C PHE A 291 -7.36 14.65 -17.69
N LEU A 292 -7.96 13.52 -18.10
CA LEU A 292 -7.55 12.20 -17.58
C LEU A 292 -6.09 11.87 -17.92
N ILE A 293 -5.66 12.12 -19.16
CA ILE A 293 -4.28 11.91 -19.57
C ILE A 293 -3.34 12.81 -18.77
N GLY A 294 -3.64 14.11 -18.66
CA GLY A 294 -2.83 15.05 -17.89
C GLY A 294 -2.72 14.64 -16.41
N LEU A 295 -3.85 14.31 -15.78
CA LEU A 295 -3.92 13.87 -14.39
C LEU A 295 -3.05 12.63 -14.14
N PHE A 296 -3.21 11.57 -14.93
CA PHE A 296 -2.43 10.35 -14.73
C PHE A 296 -0.95 10.51 -15.14
N SER A 297 -0.64 11.38 -16.09
CA SER A 297 0.75 11.68 -16.45
C SER A 297 1.47 12.39 -15.31
N VAL A 298 0.86 13.43 -14.72
CA VAL A 298 1.38 14.11 -13.53
C VAL A 298 1.49 13.14 -12.35
N TYR A 299 0.45 12.33 -12.13
CA TYR A 299 0.46 11.29 -11.10
C TYR A 299 1.66 10.34 -11.25
N PHE A 300 1.86 9.75 -12.43
CA PHE A 300 2.97 8.81 -12.63
C PHE A 300 4.34 9.49 -12.61
N LEU A 301 4.44 10.74 -13.08
CA LEU A 301 5.65 11.54 -12.92
C LEU A 301 6.02 11.67 -11.44
N ILE A 302 5.04 12.00 -10.58
CA ILE A 302 5.25 12.06 -9.13
C ILE A 302 5.64 10.68 -8.58
N GLN A 303 4.95 9.61 -9.00
CA GLN A 303 5.25 8.25 -8.52
C GLN A 303 6.64 7.74 -8.92
N VAL A 304 7.21 8.26 -10.01
CA VAL A 304 8.60 7.98 -10.41
C VAL A 304 9.58 8.91 -9.72
N ALA A 305 9.32 10.22 -9.68
CA ALA A 305 10.24 11.22 -9.13
C ALA A 305 10.36 11.15 -7.61
N LEU A 306 9.24 10.92 -6.90
CA LEU A 306 9.21 10.98 -5.45
C LEU A 306 10.12 9.92 -4.79
N PRO A 307 10.20 8.66 -5.26
CA PRO A 307 11.20 7.71 -4.81
C PRO A 307 12.66 8.13 -5.07
N LEU A 308 12.95 8.81 -6.18
CA LEU A 308 14.30 9.22 -6.56
C LEU A 308 14.83 10.41 -5.76
N ARG A 309 13.96 11.14 -5.07
CA ARG A 309 14.34 12.38 -4.36
C ARG A 309 15.49 12.22 -3.37
N HIS A 310 15.68 11.01 -2.83
CA HIS A 310 16.75 10.72 -1.88
C HIS A 310 18.16 10.87 -2.48
N HIS A 311 18.31 10.87 -3.81
CA HIS A 311 19.57 11.18 -4.48
C HIS A 311 19.94 12.66 -4.41
N PHE A 312 19.00 13.54 -4.06
CA PHE A 312 19.23 14.98 -3.89
C PHE A 312 19.32 15.39 -2.41
N ILE A 313 19.33 14.41 -1.50
CA ILE A 313 19.52 14.63 -0.07
C ILE A 313 20.96 14.22 0.25
N GLU A 314 21.71 15.12 0.88
CA GLU A 314 23.14 14.95 1.18
C GLU A 314 23.38 13.77 2.14
N ASP A 315 22.51 13.65 3.14
CA ASP A 315 22.62 12.61 4.16
C ASP A 315 22.17 11.22 3.70
N ASN A 316 22.75 10.18 4.31
CA ASN A 316 22.37 8.80 4.04
C ASN A 316 20.92 8.51 4.49
N VAL A 317 20.06 8.18 3.52
CA VAL A 317 18.63 7.83 3.74
C VAL A 317 18.41 6.66 4.71
N LEU A 318 19.35 5.71 4.81
CA LEU A 318 19.25 4.62 5.79
C LEU A 318 19.49 5.13 7.21
N TRP A 319 20.24 6.22 7.38
CA TRP A 319 20.49 6.88 8.65
C TRP A 319 19.41 7.89 9.02
N THR A 320 19.19 8.94 8.23
CA THR A 320 18.27 10.05 8.56
C THR A 320 16.80 9.70 8.35
N GLU A 321 16.52 8.73 7.48
CA GLU A 321 15.19 8.40 6.93
C GLU A 321 14.56 9.50 6.07
N GLU A 322 15.28 10.59 5.82
CA GLU A 322 14.83 11.61 4.89
C GLU A 322 14.81 11.05 3.47
N GLY A 323 13.75 11.29 2.72
CA GLY A 323 13.58 10.59 1.43
C GLY A 323 13.03 9.16 1.52
N HIS A 324 13.04 8.51 2.70
CA HIS A 324 12.66 7.09 2.80
C HIS A 324 11.15 6.84 2.65
N ARG A 325 10.29 7.74 3.14
CA ARG A 325 8.84 7.56 3.04
C ARG A 325 8.37 7.81 1.60
N LEU A 326 7.25 7.24 1.20
CA LEU A 326 6.64 7.44 -0.12
C LEU A 326 7.61 7.10 -1.28
N SER A 327 8.56 6.19 -1.05
CA SER A 327 9.66 5.89 -1.99
C SER A 327 9.73 4.42 -2.39
N TRP A 328 8.77 3.59 -1.95
CA TRP A 328 8.75 2.14 -2.19
C TRP A 328 9.97 1.37 -1.67
N ARG A 329 10.79 2.02 -0.85
CA ARG A 329 11.90 1.42 -0.12
C ARG A 329 11.35 0.61 1.03
N MET A 330 11.46 -0.72 0.95
CA MET A 330 10.90 -1.67 1.92
C MET A 330 11.97 -2.64 2.40
N MET A 331 11.90 -3.00 3.69
CA MET A 331 12.76 -4.01 4.32
C MET A 331 14.28 -3.75 4.20
N LEU A 332 14.71 -2.48 4.19
CA LEU A 332 16.13 -2.14 4.00
C LEU A 332 16.96 -2.09 5.27
N ARG A 333 16.32 -2.10 6.44
CA ARG A 333 17.02 -1.86 7.71
C ARG A 333 16.24 -2.39 8.90
N VAL A 334 16.99 -2.77 9.94
CA VAL A 334 16.49 -2.92 11.31
C VAL A 334 17.35 -1.98 12.18
N LYS A 335 16.72 -1.16 13.00
CA LYS A 335 17.43 -0.22 13.89
C LYS A 335 17.09 -0.51 15.34
N HIS A 336 18.12 -0.49 16.17
CA HIS A 336 18.03 -0.51 17.63
C HIS A 336 18.82 0.68 18.17
N GLY A 337 18.27 1.35 19.17
CA GLY A 337 18.87 2.56 19.73
C GLY A 337 18.24 2.91 21.07
N SER A 338 19.01 3.59 21.90
CA SER A 338 18.57 4.20 23.14
C SER A 338 18.77 5.71 23.02
N THR A 339 17.85 6.50 23.57
CA THR A 339 17.91 7.96 23.49
C THR A 339 17.41 8.55 24.80
N SER A 340 18.11 9.57 25.28
CA SER A 340 17.73 10.40 26.41
C SER A 340 17.58 11.84 25.93
N TYR A 341 16.49 12.50 26.31
CA TYR A 341 16.24 13.89 25.98
C TYR A 341 16.45 14.74 27.23
N VAL A 342 17.23 15.81 27.10
CA VAL A 342 17.45 16.79 28.18
C VAL A 342 16.81 18.10 27.75
N VAL A 343 15.90 18.61 28.56
CA VAL A 343 15.25 19.90 28.34
C VAL A 343 15.90 20.94 29.24
N GLU A 344 16.30 22.06 28.65
CA GLU A 344 16.82 23.22 29.36
C GLU A 344 15.79 24.35 29.34
N ASN A 345 15.39 24.80 30.52
CA ASN A 345 14.59 26.00 30.64
C ASN A 345 15.48 27.23 30.42
N LYS A 346 15.37 27.87 29.25
CA LYS A 346 16.19 29.03 28.87
C LYS A 346 16.06 30.25 29.80
N LYS A 347 14.98 30.35 30.60
CA LYS A 347 14.80 31.45 31.57
C LYS A 347 15.49 31.19 32.91
N THR A 348 15.60 29.91 33.33
CA THR A 348 16.13 29.55 34.65
C THR A 348 17.46 28.79 34.60
N GLY A 349 17.91 28.38 33.41
CA GLY A 349 19.09 27.53 33.22
C GLY A 349 18.95 26.10 33.74
N LYS A 350 17.81 25.75 34.35
CA LYS A 350 17.58 24.41 34.90
C LYS A 350 17.41 23.39 33.78
N ARG A 351 18.14 22.28 33.91
CA ARG A 351 18.08 21.13 33.01
C ARG A 351 17.42 19.95 33.71
N PHE A 352 16.56 19.22 33.00
CA PHE A 352 16.02 17.94 33.48
C PHE A 352 15.95 16.93 32.34
N VAL A 353 16.05 15.64 32.70
CA VAL A 353 15.93 14.52 31.76
C VAL A 353 14.47 14.16 31.59
N VAL A 354 13.99 14.07 30.35
CA VAL A 354 12.60 13.71 30.03
C VAL A 354 12.42 12.19 30.16
N LYS A 355 11.46 11.78 31.00
CA LYS A 355 11.03 10.38 31.10
C LYS A 355 10.06 10.06 29.96
N LEU A 356 10.57 9.49 28.86
CA LEU A 356 9.74 9.19 27.67
C LEU A 356 8.55 8.26 27.96
N ASN A 357 8.61 7.45 29.02
CA ASN A 357 7.50 6.58 29.45
C ASN A 357 6.23 7.34 29.82
N ASP A 358 6.37 8.61 30.23
CA ASP A 358 5.25 9.41 30.70
C ASP A 358 4.40 9.93 29.51
N TYR A 359 5.00 9.99 28.31
CA TYR A 359 4.44 10.63 27.12
C TYR A 359 4.26 9.69 25.91
N LEU A 360 5.17 8.72 25.72
CA LEU A 360 5.26 7.92 24.51
C LEU A 360 4.97 6.44 24.77
N THR A 361 4.18 5.84 23.88
CA THR A 361 3.99 4.38 23.84
C THR A 361 5.29 3.64 23.51
N ALA A 362 5.35 2.32 23.77
CA ALA A 362 6.52 1.50 23.45
C ALA A 362 6.95 1.61 21.98
N LYS A 363 5.98 1.62 21.04
CA LYS A 363 6.23 1.77 19.60
C LYS A 363 6.80 3.15 19.25
N GLN A 364 6.27 4.18 19.89
CA GLN A 364 6.70 5.56 19.69
C GLN A 364 8.10 5.80 20.25
N LYS A 365 8.41 5.29 21.44
CA LYS A 365 9.77 5.33 22.01
C LYS A 365 10.78 4.69 21.07
N ARG A 366 10.53 3.46 20.61
CA ARG A 366 11.43 2.80 19.65
C ARG A 366 11.65 3.63 18.39
N SER A 367 10.60 4.27 17.89
CA SER A 367 10.68 5.13 16.71
C SER A 367 11.46 6.41 16.99
N ALA A 368 11.18 7.10 18.09
CA ALA A 368 11.88 8.31 18.51
C ALA A 368 13.37 8.04 18.82
N SER A 369 13.72 6.84 19.30
CA SER A 369 15.11 6.47 19.61
C SER A 369 15.94 6.05 18.40
N THR A 370 15.34 5.87 17.23
CA THR A 370 16.03 5.32 16.04
C THR A 370 15.83 6.15 14.77
N LYS A 371 14.97 7.17 14.83
CA LYS A 371 14.58 8.00 13.67
C LYS A 371 14.81 9.47 14.00
N PRO A 372 15.97 10.03 13.63
CA PRO A 372 16.33 11.42 13.92
C PRO A 372 15.24 12.43 13.49
N MET A 373 14.59 12.21 12.36
CA MET A 373 13.50 13.06 11.87
C MET A 373 12.22 13.09 12.74
N LEU A 374 12.07 12.19 13.72
CA LEU A 374 10.96 12.27 14.68
C LEU A 374 11.34 13.11 15.91
N CYS A 375 12.64 13.33 16.15
CA CYS A 375 13.13 14.12 17.28
C CYS A 375 12.81 15.62 17.11
N GLY A 376 12.89 16.15 15.88
CA GLY A 376 12.53 17.55 15.61
C GLY A 376 11.06 17.87 15.91
N SER A 377 10.17 16.88 15.85
CA SER A 377 8.76 17.02 16.22
C SER A 377 8.54 17.17 17.73
N LEU A 378 9.55 16.87 18.56
CA LEU A 378 9.49 17.02 20.02
C LEU A 378 9.96 18.41 20.49
N HIS A 379 10.39 19.28 19.57
CA HIS A 379 10.93 20.61 19.91
C HIS A 379 9.86 21.72 19.91
N ASN A 380 8.68 21.44 19.36
CA ASN A 380 7.61 22.43 19.13
C ASN A 380 6.47 22.38 20.15
N ASP A 381 6.52 21.44 21.10
CA ASP A 381 5.63 21.34 22.26
C ASP A 381 6.44 21.56 23.54
#